data_AF-A0A2E2N1K0-F1
#
_entry.id   AF-A0A2E2N1K0-F1
#
_cell.length_a   1.000
_cell.length_b   1.000
_cell.length_c   1.000
_cell.angle_alpha   90.00
_cell.angle_beta   90.00
_cell.angle_gamma   90.00
#
_symmetry.space_group_name_H-M   'P 1'
#
loop_
_entity.id
_entity.type
_entity.pdbx_description
1 polymer ?
#
loop_
_entity_poly.entity_id
_entity_poly.type
_entity_poly.pdbx_seq_one_letter_code
_entity_poly.pdbx_strand_id
1 'polypeptide(L)'
;MLDKSAQAYWKRNIRTILGCLAVWFIVSYGFGILLVDVLNNIQFFGFKLGFWFAQQGSIYTFIVLIIFYAWKMNKLDEEYDVHEQ
;
A
#
# COMPACT_ATOMS: atom_id res chain seq x y z
N MET A 1 33.17 3.72 -5.60
CA MET A 1 32.22 4.01 -6.70
C MET A 1 30.95 3.14 -6.63
N LEU A 2 30.95 1.99 -5.92
CA LEU A 2 29.75 1.16 -5.66
C LEU A 2 28.67 1.82 -4.77
N ASP A 3 29.01 2.81 -3.94
CA ASP A 3 28.06 3.39 -2.96
C ASP A 3 26.88 4.15 -3.57
N LYS A 4 27.07 4.83 -4.71
CA LYS A 4 26.03 5.72 -5.27
C LYS A 4 24.83 4.96 -5.85
N SER A 5 25.09 3.83 -6.52
CA SER A 5 24.04 2.96 -7.09
C SER A 5 23.29 2.21 -5.98
N ALA A 6 24.00 1.68 -4.98
CA ALA A 6 23.38 1.03 -3.82
C ALA A 6 22.51 2.00 -2.99
N GLN A 7 22.97 3.24 -2.77
CA GLN A 7 22.19 4.26 -2.06
C GLN A 7 20.95 4.71 -2.85
N ALA A 8 21.05 4.85 -4.17
CA ALA A 8 19.92 5.22 -5.03
C ALA A 8 18.83 4.13 -5.04
N TYR A 9 19.24 2.86 -5.07
CA TYR A 9 18.35 1.71 -4.98
C TYR A 9 17.65 1.66 -3.62
N TRP A 10 18.42 1.79 -2.52
CA TRP A 10 17.89 1.81 -1.16
C TRP A 10 16.86 2.93 -0.92
N LYS A 11 17.17 4.14 -1.39
CA LYS A 11 16.27 5.31 -1.27
C LYS A 11 14.96 5.11 -2.04
N ARG A 12 15.01 4.43 -3.19
CA ARG A 12 13.80 4.10 -3.96
C ARG A 12 12.97 3.02 -3.29
N ASN A 13 13.62 1.99 -2.75
CA ASN A 13 12.92 0.94 -2.01
C ASN A 13 12.20 1.50 -0.77
N ILE A 14 12.88 2.35 0.00
CA ILE A 14 12.28 3.08 1.13
C ILE A 14 11.08 3.93 0.67
N ARG A 15 11.15 4.58 -0.49
CA ARG A 15 10.03 5.37 -1.02
C ARG A 15 8.82 4.51 -1.39
N THR A 16 9.05 3.28 -1.87
CA THR A 16 7.99 2.30 -2.12
C THR A 16 7.36 1.81 -0.82
N ILE A 17 8.16 1.49 0.19
CA ILE A 17 7.68 1.09 1.53
C ILE A 17 6.89 2.23 2.19
N LEU A 18 7.39 3.47 2.14
CA LEU A 18 6.66 4.65 2.62
C LEU A 18 5.33 4.85 1.91
N GLY A 19 5.26 4.60 0.59
CA GLY A 19 4.01 4.61 -0.15
C GLY A 19 3.03 3.55 0.33
N CYS A 20 3.51 2.32 0.58
CA CYS A 20 2.68 1.24 1.12
C CYS A 20 2.17 1.57 2.53
N LEU A 21 3.02 2.13 3.39
CA LEU A 21 2.65 2.57 4.74
C LEU A 21 1.63 3.71 4.70
N ALA A 22 1.76 4.67 3.79
CA ALA A 22 0.80 5.76 3.64
C ALA A 22 -0.58 5.24 3.19
N VAL A 23 -0.61 4.33 2.20
CA VAL A 23 -1.87 3.70 1.76
C VAL A 23 -2.48 2.85 2.89
N TRP A 24 -1.66 2.06 3.58
CA TRP A 24 -2.10 1.27 4.73
C TRP A 24 -2.68 2.15 5.84
N PHE A 25 -2.07 3.30 6.13
CA PHE A 25 -2.57 4.27 7.08
C PHE A 25 -3.90 4.88 6.61
N ILE A 26 -4.00 5.31 5.36
CA ILE A 26 -5.24 5.89 4.81
C ILE A 26 -6.38 4.87 4.86
N VAL A 27 -6.12 3.61 4.54
CA VAL A 27 -7.17 2.60 4.55
C VAL A 27 -7.55 2.20 5.97
N SER A 28 -6.58 1.91 6.83
CA SER A 28 -6.87 1.48 8.20
C SER A 28 -7.48 2.60 9.04
N TYR A 29 -6.92 3.80 8.95
CA TYR A 29 -7.33 4.95 9.77
C TYR A 29 -8.40 5.81 9.08
N GLY A 30 -8.21 6.13 7.80
CA GLY A 30 -9.14 6.98 7.05
C GLY A 30 -10.49 6.30 6.82
N PHE A 31 -10.50 5.08 6.27
CA PHE A 31 -11.75 4.35 6.03
C PHE A 31 -12.28 3.62 7.28
N GLY A 32 -11.39 3.10 8.13
CA GLY A 32 -11.80 2.36 9.33
C GLY A 32 -12.28 3.23 10.50
N ILE A 33 -11.78 4.45 10.65
CA ILE A 33 -12.04 5.31 11.82
C ILE A 33 -12.65 6.65 11.41
N LEU A 34 -12.03 7.36 10.47
CA LEU A 34 -12.40 8.76 10.16
C LEU A 34 -13.70 8.85 9.34
N LEU A 35 -13.88 7.95 8.37
CA LEU A 35 -15.09 7.83 7.56
C LEU A 35 -16.07 6.80 8.12
N VAL A 36 -15.83 6.26 9.32
CA VAL A 36 -16.62 5.16 9.87
C VAL A 36 -18.10 5.54 10.00
N ASP A 37 -18.43 6.79 10.34
CA ASP A 37 -19.81 7.26 10.47
C ASP A 37 -20.53 7.37 9.11
N VAL A 38 -19.81 7.79 8.06
CA VAL A 38 -20.34 7.83 6.69
C VAL A 38 -20.52 6.42 6.15
N LEU A 39 -19.55 5.53 6.38
CA LEU A 39 -19.62 4.13 6.01
C LEU A 39 -20.69 3.37 6.79
N ASN A 40 -20.89 3.68 8.07
CA ASN A 40 -21.91 3.04 8.91
C ASN A 40 -23.35 3.40 8.49
N ASN A 41 -23.55 4.51 7.75
CA ASN A 41 -24.84 4.81 7.13
C ASN A 41 -25.18 3.85 5.98
N ILE A 42 -24.17 3.22 5.38
CA ILE A 42 -24.36 2.22 4.33
C ILE A 42 -24.29 0.84 4.98
N GLN A 43 -25.42 0.15 5.02
CA GLN A 43 -25.45 -1.25 5.45
C GLN A 43 -25.11 -2.15 4.27
N PHE A 44 -24.03 -2.93 4.40
CA PHE A 44 -23.62 -3.89 3.38
C PHE A 44 -23.88 -5.28 3.92
N PHE A 45 -24.74 -6.03 3.23
CA PHE A 45 -25.14 -7.39 3.62
C PHE A 45 -25.77 -7.51 5.03
N GLY A 46 -26.35 -6.43 5.55
CA GLY A 46 -26.97 -6.41 6.90
C GLY A 46 -26.02 -6.03 8.04
N PHE A 47 -24.75 -5.74 7.73
CA PHE A 47 -23.74 -5.29 8.70
C PHE A 47 -23.28 -3.87 8.37
N LYS A 48 -22.80 -3.14 9.39
CA LYS A 48 -22.24 -1.79 9.21
C LYS A 48 -20.94 -1.88 8.40
N LEU A 49 -20.84 -1.14 7.30
CA LEU A 49 -19.66 -1.17 6.41
C LEU A 49 -18.36 -0.83 7.10
N GLY A 50 -18.38 0.09 8.07
CA GLY A 50 -17.20 0.42 8.87
C GLY A 50 -16.63 -0.79 9.61
N PHE A 51 -17.51 -1.66 10.12
CA PHE A 51 -17.12 -2.89 10.81
C PHE A 51 -16.52 -3.93 9.85
N TRP A 52 -17.12 -4.07 8.66
CA TRP A 52 -16.57 -4.94 7.61
C TRP A 52 -15.18 -4.47 7.15
N PHE A 53 -14.98 -3.16 7.04
CA PHE A 53 -13.68 -2.59 6.67
C PHE A 53 -12.61 -2.82 7.73
N ALA A 54 -12.97 -2.71 9.01
CA ALA A 54 -12.07 -2.96 10.13
C ALA A 54 -11.52 -4.39 10.14
N GLN A 55 -12.31 -5.37 9.66
CA GLN A 55 -11.96 -6.78 9.75
C GLN A 55 -11.50 -7.38 8.41
N GLN A 56 -12.39 -7.42 7.40
CA GLN A 56 -12.09 -8.00 6.09
C GLN A 56 -11.45 -6.98 5.14
N GLY A 57 -11.86 -5.71 5.24
CA GLY A 57 -11.30 -4.64 4.39
C GLY A 57 -9.79 -4.46 4.58
N SER A 58 -9.28 -4.58 5.81
CA SER A 58 -7.84 -4.47 6.07
C SER A 58 -7.03 -5.58 5.41
N ILE A 59 -7.55 -6.83 5.44
CA ILE A 59 -6.91 -8.00 4.82
C ILE A 59 -6.85 -7.83 3.29
N TYR A 60 -7.96 -7.45 2.65
CA TYR A 60 -7.96 -7.22 1.20
C TYR A 60 -7.02 -6.09 0.80
N THR A 61 -6.99 -5.01 1.58
CA THR A 61 -6.06 -3.91 1.36
C THR A 61 -4.61 -4.37 1.47
N PHE A 62 -4.31 -5.23 2.44
CA PHE A 62 -2.99 -5.77 2.63
C PHE A 62 -2.53 -6.60 1.42
N ILE A 63 -3.41 -7.45 0.86
CA ILE A 63 -3.12 -8.21 -0.35
C ILE A 63 -2.88 -7.28 -1.55
N VAL A 64 -3.72 -6.26 -1.74
CA VAL A 64 -3.55 -5.26 -2.81
C VAL A 64 -2.22 -4.52 -2.66
N LEU A 65 -1.83 -4.17 -1.43
CA LEU A 65 -0.54 -3.54 -1.14
C LEU A 65 0.63 -4.46 -1.48
N ILE A 66 0.54 -5.76 -1.20
CA ILE A 66 1.58 -6.73 -1.56
C ILE A 66 1.74 -6.81 -3.08
N ILE A 67 0.63 -6.95 -3.82
CA ILE A 67 0.67 -7.02 -5.29
C ILE A 67 1.21 -5.70 -5.87
N PHE A 68 0.78 -4.56 -5.33
CA PHE A 68 1.27 -3.25 -5.75
C PHE A 68 2.76 -3.07 -5.47
N TYR A 69 3.23 -3.49 -4.29
CA TYR A 69 4.64 -3.49 -3.94
C TYR A 69 5.44 -4.37 -4.92
N ALA A 70 5.01 -5.60 -5.16
CA ALA A 70 5.68 -6.54 -6.06
C ALA A 70 5.75 -5.99 -7.49
N TRP A 71 4.65 -5.43 -8.00
CA TRP A 71 4.63 -4.81 -9.33
C TRP A 71 5.57 -3.60 -9.42
N LYS A 72 5.60 -2.77 -8.37
CA LYS A 72 6.47 -1.59 -8.31
C LYS A 72 7.95 -1.95 -8.17
N MET A 73 8.25 -3.04 -7.47
CA MET A 73 9.60 -3.56 -7.35
C MET A 73 10.07 -4.16 -8.68
N ASN A 74 9.21 -4.91 -9.39
CA ASN A 74 9.50 -5.38 -10.76
C ASN A 74 9.77 -4.21 -11.71
N LYS A 75 8.98 -3.15 -11.65
CA LYS A 75 9.20 -1.95 -12.48
C LYS A 75 10.51 -1.24 -12.14
N LEU A 76 10.90 -1.27 -10.86
CA LEU A 76 12.17 -0.70 -10.41
C LEU A 76 13.33 -1.55 -10.92
N ASP A 77 13.23 -2.87 -10.82
CA ASP A 77 14.24 -3.79 -11.37
C ASP A 77 14.36 -3.62 -12.89
N GLU A 78 13.26 -3.48 -13.63
CA GLU A 78 13.28 -3.19 -15.08
C GLU A 78 13.98 -1.84 -15.39
N GLU A 79 13.77 -0.79 -14.58
CA GLU A 79 14.46 0.49 -14.75
C GLU A 79 15.98 0.39 -14.50
N TYR A 80 16.43 -0.48 -13.58
CA TYR A 80 17.85 -0.62 -13.26
C TYR A 80 18.57 -1.67 -14.12
N ASP A 81 17.89 -2.72 -14.58
CA ASP A 81 18.40 -3.75 -15.50
C ASP A 81 18.67 -3.17 -16.90
N VAL A 82 17.90 -2.16 -17.32
CA VAL A 82 18.09 -1.47 -18.61
C VAL A 82 19.30 -0.51 -18.60
N HIS A 83 19.89 -0.22 -17.44
CA HIS A 83 21.06 0.65 -17.31
C HIS A 83 22.41 -0.10 -17.18
N GLU A 84 22.43 -1.43 -17.32
CA GLU A 84 23.66 -2.23 -17.33
C GLU A 84 24.26 -2.47 -18.74
N GLN A 85 23.91 -1.65 -19.74
CA GLN A 85 24.60 -1.61 -21.04
C GLN A 85 25.33 -0.29 -21.28
#